data_AF-A0A838UZI1-F1
#
_entry.id   AF-A0A838UZI1-F1
#
_cell.length_a   1.000
_cell.length_b   1.000
_cell.length_c   1.000
_cell.angle_alpha   90.00
_cell.angle_beta   90.00
_cell.angle_gamma   90.00
#
_symmetry.space_group_name_H-M   'P 1'
#
loop_
_entity.id
_entity.type
_entity.pdbx_description
1 polymer ?
#
loop_
_entity_poly.entity_id
_entity_poly.type
_entity_poly.pdbx_seq_one_letter_code
_entity_poly.pdbx_strand_id
1 'polypeptide(L)' 'VLVGSYGEILGASIIGPDATNLITEFSLAMQGELTVSEIIETTHPHPTLSEALREAVLSAEKRAIHVYQRAK' A
#
# COMPACT_ATOMS: atom_id res chain seq x y z
N VAL A 1 -1.18 4.11 4.81
CA VAL A 1 -1.30 4.79 3.50
C VAL A 1 -2.49 5.72 3.55
N LEU A 2 -2.42 6.86 2.87
CA LEU A 2 -3.51 7.82 2.69
C LEU A 2 -3.98 7.72 1.24
N VAL A 3 -5.26 7.45 1.06
CA VAL A 3 -5.92 7.30 -0.24
C VAL A 3 -6.89 8.46 -0.43
N GLY A 4 -6.85 9.09 -1.60
CA GLY A 4 -7.73 10.18 -1.96
C GLY A 4 -9.08 9.71 -2.48
N SER A 5 -9.96 10.66 -2.79
CA SER A 5 -11.34 10.37 -3.17
C SER A 5 -11.48 9.71 -4.54
N TYR A 6 -10.46 9.82 -5.40
CA TYR A 6 -10.44 9.26 -6.75
C TYR A 6 -9.56 8.01 -6.85
N GLY A 7 -9.10 7.46 -5.72
CA GLY A 7 -8.26 6.27 -5.68
C GLY A 7 -6.77 6.56 -5.87
N GLU A 8 -6.35 7.82 -5.77
CA GLU A 8 -4.95 8.23 -5.80
C GLU A 8 -4.23 7.97 -4.47
N ILE A 9 -2.94 7.69 -4.53
CA ILE A 9 -2.09 7.62 -3.33
C ILE A 9 -1.65 9.04 -2.96
N LEU A 10 -2.13 9.53 -1.82
CA LEU A 10 -1.76 10.86 -1.31
C LEU A 10 -0.50 10.83 -0.44
N GLY A 11 -0.15 9.66 0.10
CA GLY A 11 1.03 9.50 0.95
C GLY A 11 1.07 8.18 1.69
N ALA A 12 2.23 7.85 2.23
CA ALA A 12 2.42 6.69 3.08
C ALA A 12 3.44 6.96 4.18
N SER A 13 3.33 6.21 5.27
CA SER A 13 4.31 6.19 6.35
C SER A 13 4.55 4.73 6.71
N ILE A 14 5.82 4.36 6.89
CA ILE A 14 6.25 3.00 7.19
C ILE A 14 7.12 3.05 8.45
N ILE A 15 6.83 2.17 9.40
CA ILE A 15 7.62 1.99 10.62
C ILE A 15 7.95 0.51 10.70
N GLY A 16 9.25 0.19 10.76
CA GLY A 16 9.72 -1.19 10.80
C GLY A 16 11.10 -1.35 10.18
N PRO A 17 11.62 -2.60 10.13
CA PRO A 17 12.84 -2.90 9.41
C PRO A 17 12.68 -2.53 7.92
N ASP A 18 13.76 -2.07 7.31
CA ASP A 18 13.83 -1.79 5.86
C ASP A 18 12.87 -0.70 5.33
N ALA A 19 12.27 0.11 6.22
CA ALA A 19 11.31 1.14 5.85
C ALA A 19 11.82 2.12 4.78
N THR A 20 13.11 2.47 4.81
CA THR A 20 13.75 3.36 3.82
C THR A 20 13.76 2.77 2.41
N ASN A 21 13.86 1.45 2.28
CA ASN A 21 13.82 0.79 0.97
C ASN A 21 12.37 0.63 0.51
N LEU A 22 11.48 0.18 1.41
CA LEU A 22 10.06 -0.04 1.11
C LEU A 22 9.31 1.24 0.71
N ILE A 23 9.61 2.39 1.32
CA ILE A 23 8.93 3.67 1.01
C ILE A 23 9.18 4.13 -0.44
N THR A 24 10.21 3.59 -1.09
CA THR A 24 10.53 3.88 -2.49
C THR A 24 9.38 3.50 -3.42
N GLU A 25 8.67 2.41 -3.14
CA GLU A 25 7.53 1.99 -3.97
C GLU A 25 6.40 3.01 -3.93
N PHE A 26 6.01 3.49 -2.74
CA PHE A 26 5.00 4.54 -2.63
C PHE A 26 5.47 5.87 -3.21
N SER A 27 6.76 6.18 -3.11
CA SER A 27 7.34 7.37 -3.75
C SER A 27 7.22 7.31 -5.27
N LEU A 28 7.53 6.15 -5.86
CA LEU A 28 7.36 5.89 -7.29
C LEU A 28 5.89 5.92 -7.70
N ALA A 29 5.01 5.31 -6.90
CA ALA A 29 3.57 5.28 -7.16
C ALA A 29 2.97 6.68 -7.18
N MET A 30 3.34 7.55 -6.24
CA MET A 30 2.90 8.94 -6.23
C MET A 30 3.44 9.72 -7.44
N GLN A 31 4.72 9.54 -7.78
CA GLN A 31 5.33 10.22 -8.92
C GLN A 31 4.74 9.75 -10.27
N GLY A 32 4.35 8.48 -10.36
CA GLY A 32 3.72 7.88 -11.53
C GLY A 32 2.20 8.00 -11.55
N GLU A 33 1.61 8.71 -10.58
CA GLU A 33 0.15 8.88 -10.44
C GLU A 33 -0.62 7.55 -10.42
N LEU A 34 -0.02 6.50 -9.85
CA LEU A 34 -0.66 5.19 -9.75
C LEU A 34 -1.88 5.25 -8.83
N THR A 35 -2.91 4.52 -9.25
CA THR A 35 -4.13 4.28 -8.50
C THR A 35 -3.96 3.14 -7.50
N VAL A 36 -4.82 3.10 -6.48
CA VAL A 36 -4.89 1.99 -5.51
C VAL A 36 -5.07 0.63 -6.20
N SER A 37 -5.83 0.57 -7.29
CA SER A 37 -6.06 -0.66 -8.05
C SER A 37 -4.77 -1.20 -8.65
N GLU A 38 -3.93 -0.33 -9.22
CA GLU A 38 -2.66 -0.75 -9.84
C GLU A 38 -1.67 -1.31 -8.81
N ILE A 39 -1.62 -0.73 -7.59
CA ILE A 39 -0.81 -1.29 -6.50
C ILE A 39 -1.36 -2.63 -6.01
N ILE A 40 -2.70 -2.76 -5.92
CA ILE A 40 -3.35 -4.01 -5.49
C ILE A 40 -3.10 -5.15 -6.49
N GLU A 41 -3.13 -4.84 -7.78
CA GLU A 41 -2.87 -5.77 -8.89
C GLU A 41 -1.38 -6.12 -9.04
N THR A 42 -0.49 -5.24 -8.56
CA THR A 42 0.95 -5.50 -8.54
C THR A 42 1.28 -6.66 -7.59
N THR A 43 1.84 -7.73 -8.16
CA THR A 43 2.19 -8.93 -7.40
C THR A 43 3.46 -8.69 -6.60
N HIS A 44 3.30 -8.59 -5.29
CA HIS A 44 4.41 -8.54 -4.35
C HIS A 44 4.93 -9.95 -4.08
N PRO A 45 6.26 -10.17 -4.03
CA PRO A 45 6.82 -11.47 -3.68
C PRO A 45 6.37 -11.95 -2.30
N HIS A 46 6.27 -13.27 -2.12
CA HIS A 46 6.02 -13.90 -0.83
C HIS A 46 7.12 -14.92 -0.51
N PRO A 47 7.63 -15.01 0.75
CA PRO A 47 7.37 -14.13 1.89
C PRO A 47 8.34 -12.94 1.95
N THR A 48 7.84 -11.69 1.95
CA THR A 48 8.67 -10.48 2.04
C THR A 48 7.97 -9.35 2.77
N LEU A 49 8.73 -8.36 3.27
CA LEU A 49 8.15 -7.16 3.89
C LEU A 49 7.35 -6.31 2.89
N SER A 50 7.66 -6.39 1.60
CA SER A 50 6.95 -5.62 0.58
C SER A 50 5.48 -6.05 0.45
N GLU A 51 5.14 -7.30 0.76
CA GLU A 51 3.73 -7.75 0.75
C GLU A 51 2.82 -6.93 1.69
N ALA A 52 3.40 -6.36 2.75
CA ALA A 52 2.70 -5.48 3.67
C ALA A 52 2.26 -4.16 3.01
N LEU A 53 2.92 -3.70 1.93
CA LEU A 53 2.56 -2.49 1.19
C LEU A 53 1.22 -2.71 0.47
N ARG A 54 1.11 -3.82 -0.26
CA ARG A 54 -0.15 -4.26 -0.90
C ARG A 54 -1.27 -4.45 0.12
N GLU A 55 -1.00 -5.14 1.23
CA GLU A 55 -2.01 -5.32 2.30
C GLU A 55 -2.43 -3.99 2.94
N ALA A 56 -1.51 -3.03 3.08
CA ALA A 56 -1.85 -1.70 3.61
C ALA A 56 -2.81 -0.94 2.68
N VAL A 57 -2.63 -1.04 1.37
CA VAL A 57 -3.55 -0.45 0.37
C VAL A 57 -4.89 -1.18 0.38
N LEU A 58 -4.87 -2.52 0.37
CA LEU A 58 -6.09 -3.32 0.53
C LEU A 58 -6.86 -2.97 1.81
N SER A 59 -6.16 -2.71 2.91
CA SER A 59 -6.78 -2.30 4.18
C SER A 59 -7.42 -0.92 4.10
N ALA A 60 -6.88 0.01 3.32
CA ALA A 60 -7.53 1.31 3.08
C ALA A 60 -8.85 1.13 2.32
N GLU A 61 -8.89 0.17 1.39
CA GLU A 61 -10.06 -0.23 0.60
C GLU A 61 -11.00 -1.23 1.32
N LYS A 62 -10.74 -1.56 2.59
CA LYS A 62 -11.50 -2.56 3.39
C LYS A 62 -11.53 -3.96 2.79
N ARG A 63 -10.48 -4.32 2.05
CA ARG A 63 -10.33 -5.57 1.29
C ARG A 63 -9.08 -6.36 1.70
N ALA A 64 -8.42 -6.00 2.81
CA ALA A 64 -7.23 -6.74 3.24
C ALA A 64 -7.57 -8.16 3.68
N ILE A 65 -6.64 -9.07 3.43
CA ILE A 65 -6.82 -10.51 3.55
C ILE A 65 -6.17 -11.01 4.83
N HIS A 66 -4.99 -10.47 5.15
CA HIS A 66 -4.14 -10.98 6.24
C HIS A 66 -4.29 -10.19 7.55
N VAL A 67 -5.17 -9.18 7.58
CA VAL A 67 -5.49 -8.42 8.80
C VAL A 67 -7.00 -8.21 8.94
N TYR A 68 -7.47 -8.15 10.19
CA TYR A 68 -8.87 -7.86 10.48
C TYR A 68 -9.24 -6.45 10.01
N GLN A 69 -10.37 -6.33 9.31
CA GLN A 69 -10.87 -5.06 8.81
C GLN A 69 -11.60 -4.29 9.91
N ARG A 70 -11.14 -3.07 10.20
CA ARG A 70 -11.76 -2.23 11.22
C ARG A 70 -13.14 -1.76 10.73
N ALA A 71 -14.19 -2.05 11.51
CA ALA A 71 -15.53 -1.51 11.27
C ALA A 71 -15.54 0.02 11.47
N LYS A 72 -16.40 0.71 10.72
CA LYS A 72 -16.52 2.17 10.70
C LYS A 72 -17.02 2.71 12.05
#